data_AF-A0A9D1QPT9-F1
#
_entry.id   AF-A0A9D1QPT9-F1
#
_cell.length_a   1.000
_cell.length_b   1.000
_cell.length_c   1.000
_cell.angle_alpha   90.00
_cell.angle_beta   90.00
_cell.angle_gamma   90.00
#
_symmetry.space_group_name_H-M   'P 1'
#
loop_
_entity.id
_entity.type
_entity.pdbx_description
1 polymer ?
#
loop_
_entity_poly.entity_id
_entity_poly.type
_entity_poly.pdbx_seq_one_letter_code
_entity_poly.pdbx_strand_id
1 'polypeptide(L)'
;MKRHTVGAVLTTLRTYFYHDDLATLAADLEWTGISPWFYRQLEQTAVVVPKSERWRFMIRLIMVTYDLEMSDFVRFQASPDLDAEIGALHATNQTHEAWRQRCEALAWPDSALVARRMPQPWFDPQATYQLGDVLHAVRMLDDSSVSQFADSLDLPDLLYWQMESGQLPLSEDLVAWLKRLFAVDDLTVFTHAQDIVRALHAAAKASSERDYQQVCKWLK
;
A
#
# COMPACT_ATOMS: atom_id res chain seq x y z
N MET A 1 -13.89 -2.41 -34.30
CA MET A 1 -14.08 -1.50 -33.16
C MET A 1 -13.26 -0.24 -33.38
N LYS A 2 -13.87 0.95 -33.20
CA LYS A 2 -13.15 2.23 -33.19
C LYS A 2 -12.37 2.29 -31.89
N ARG A 3 -11.10 2.69 -31.95
CA ARG A 3 -10.26 2.87 -30.76
C ARG A 3 -10.15 4.35 -30.43
N HIS A 4 -10.11 4.67 -29.14
CA HIS A 4 -9.83 6.02 -28.67
C HIS A 4 -8.37 6.38 -28.93
N THR A 5 -8.14 7.65 -29.26
CA THR A 5 -6.78 8.18 -29.43
C THR A 5 -6.11 8.32 -28.07
N VAL A 6 -4.77 8.35 -28.05
CA VAL A 6 -4.00 8.74 -26.87
C VAL A 6 -4.54 10.06 -26.31
N GLY A 7 -4.78 11.04 -27.18
CA GLY A 7 -5.24 12.36 -26.75
C GLY A 7 -6.61 12.33 -26.07
N ALA A 8 -7.55 11.54 -26.58
CA ALA A 8 -8.86 11.36 -25.96
C ALA A 8 -8.75 10.72 -24.57
N VAL A 9 -7.97 9.64 -24.43
CA VAL A 9 -7.76 8.95 -23.15
C VAL A 9 -7.14 9.90 -22.12
N LEU A 10 -6.07 10.61 -22.49
CA LEU A 10 -5.40 11.56 -21.59
C LEU A 10 -6.32 12.72 -21.18
N THR A 11 -7.08 13.26 -22.13
CA THR A 11 -8.03 14.35 -21.85
C THR A 11 -9.08 13.90 -20.83
N THR A 12 -9.70 12.73 -21.04
CA THR A 12 -10.71 12.19 -20.12
C THR A 12 -10.10 11.88 -18.75
N LEU A 13 -8.91 11.25 -18.68
CA LEU A 13 -8.22 11.01 -17.41
C LEU A 13 -7.97 12.32 -16.64
N ARG A 14 -7.47 13.36 -17.31
CA ARG A 14 -7.25 14.66 -16.67
C ARG A 14 -8.54 15.26 -16.12
N THR A 15 -9.63 15.19 -16.87
CA THR A 15 -10.90 15.75 -16.42
C THR A 15 -11.45 15.03 -15.18
N TYR A 16 -11.34 13.69 -15.10
CA TYR A 16 -11.80 12.96 -13.92
C TYR A 16 -10.87 13.08 -12.71
N PHE A 17 -9.56 12.91 -12.90
CA PHE A 17 -8.63 12.86 -11.76
C PHE A 17 -8.22 14.24 -11.25
N TYR A 18 -8.12 15.22 -12.15
CA TYR A 18 -7.67 16.56 -11.80
C TYR A 18 -8.77 17.62 -11.91
N HIS A 19 -9.98 17.28 -12.36
CA HIS A 19 -11.05 18.27 -12.56
C HIS A 19 -10.60 19.46 -13.42
N ASP A 20 -9.75 19.17 -14.42
CA ASP A 20 -9.06 20.14 -15.27
C ASP A 20 -8.08 21.10 -14.54
N ASP A 21 -7.73 20.86 -13.27
CA ASP A 21 -6.67 21.56 -12.55
C ASP A 21 -5.28 21.21 -13.11
N LEU A 22 -4.81 22.06 -14.02
CA LEU A 22 -3.51 21.92 -14.67
C LEU A 22 -2.33 22.20 -13.74
N ALA A 23 -2.53 22.91 -12.63
CA ALA A 23 -1.44 23.21 -11.69
C ALA A 23 -1.09 21.97 -10.88
N THR A 24 -2.11 21.28 -10.35
CA THR A 24 -1.92 20.02 -9.62
C THR A 24 -1.37 18.93 -10.54
N LEU A 25 -1.91 18.80 -11.76
CA LEU A 25 -1.35 17.86 -12.75
C LEU A 25 0.12 18.16 -13.07
N ALA A 26 0.50 19.44 -13.20
CA ALA A 26 1.88 19.80 -13.50
C ALA A 26 2.85 19.38 -12.38
N ALA A 27 2.43 19.51 -11.12
CA ALA A 27 3.22 19.05 -9.98
C ALA A 27 3.42 17.53 -10.00
N ASP A 28 2.39 16.75 -10.33
CA ASP A 28 2.49 15.30 -10.38
C ASP A 28 3.32 14.80 -11.57
N LEU A 29 3.22 15.47 -12.72
CA LEU A 29 4.04 15.17 -13.91
C LEU A 29 5.53 15.46 -13.67
N GLU A 30 5.88 16.39 -12.78
CA GLU A 30 7.27 16.70 -12.44
C GLU A 30 7.99 15.47 -11.84
N TRP A 31 7.30 14.68 -11.02
CA TRP A 31 7.84 13.44 -10.44
C TRP A 31 8.21 12.40 -11.49
N THR A 32 7.51 12.39 -12.63
CA THR A 32 7.79 11.47 -13.75
C THR A 32 8.72 12.08 -14.80
N GLY A 33 9.17 13.32 -14.60
CA GLY A 33 10.04 14.05 -15.53
C GLY A 33 9.34 14.45 -16.83
N ILE A 34 8.01 14.50 -16.84
CA ILE A 34 7.21 14.84 -18.02
C ILE A 34 6.87 16.32 -17.99
N SER A 35 7.25 17.05 -19.05
CA SER A 35 6.92 18.48 -19.09
C SER A 35 5.42 18.70 -19.36
N PRO A 36 4.75 19.65 -18.66
CA PRO A 36 3.34 19.94 -18.88
C PRO A 36 3.01 20.30 -20.34
N TRP A 37 3.90 21.04 -21.01
CA TRP A 37 3.76 21.34 -22.44
C TRP A 37 3.69 20.07 -23.30
N PHE A 38 4.56 19.09 -23.04
CA PHE A 38 4.59 17.85 -23.80
C PHE A 38 3.33 17.03 -23.55
N TYR A 39 2.86 16.95 -22.30
CA TYR A 39 1.57 16.32 -21.98
C TYR A 39 0.41 16.95 -22.77
N ARG A 40 0.32 18.29 -22.82
CA ARG A 40 -0.71 18.99 -23.61
C ARG A 40 -0.61 18.71 -25.11
N GLN A 41 0.59 18.51 -25.65
CA GLN A 41 0.77 18.07 -27.05
C GLN A 41 0.25 16.65 -27.27
N LEU A 42 0.40 15.77 -26.29
CA LEU A 42 -0.16 14.42 -26.37
C LEU A 42 -1.68 14.43 -26.35
N GLU A 43 -2.33 15.31 -25.59
CA GLU A 43 -3.79 15.44 -25.59
C GLU A 43 -4.35 15.82 -26.97
N GLN A 44 -3.57 16.55 -27.76
CA GLN A 44 -3.95 16.95 -29.12
C GLN A 44 -3.69 15.85 -30.17
N THR A 45 -3.07 14.73 -29.77
CA THR A 45 -2.66 13.70 -30.72
C THR A 45 -3.82 12.80 -31.13
N ALA A 46 -3.95 12.59 -32.44
CA ALA A 46 -4.86 11.59 -33.01
C ALA A 46 -4.24 10.18 -33.08
N VAL A 47 -3.07 9.96 -32.47
CA VAL A 47 -2.40 8.67 -32.48
C VAL A 47 -3.22 7.65 -31.69
N VAL A 48 -3.59 6.56 -32.35
CA VAL A 48 -4.34 5.44 -31.76
C VAL A 48 -3.40 4.36 -31.21
N VAL A 49 -2.20 4.21 -31.75
CA VAL A 49 -1.24 3.18 -31.29
C VAL A 49 0.16 3.78 -31.17
N PRO A 50 0.82 3.66 -30.00
CA PRO A 50 2.23 3.96 -29.83
C PRO A 50 3.12 3.27 -30.89
N LYS A 51 3.77 4.06 -31.74
CA LYS A 51 4.57 3.54 -32.87
C LYS A 51 5.95 3.01 -32.47
N SER A 52 6.51 3.45 -31.35
CA SER A 52 7.84 3.08 -30.87
C SER A 52 7.83 2.66 -29.40
N GLU A 53 8.81 1.87 -28.98
CA GLU A 53 9.01 1.51 -27.57
C GLU A 53 9.17 2.74 -26.68
N ARG A 54 9.91 3.75 -27.16
CA ARG A 54 10.06 5.03 -26.47
C ARG A 54 8.71 5.70 -26.21
N TRP A 55 7.78 5.62 -27.15
CA TRP A 55 6.44 6.17 -26.97
C TRP A 55 5.64 5.37 -25.93
N ARG A 56 5.73 4.03 -25.96
CA ARG A 56 5.05 3.18 -24.96
C ARG A 56 5.58 3.44 -23.55
N PHE A 57 6.89 3.59 -23.41
CA PHE A 57 7.53 3.94 -22.15
C PHE A 57 7.03 5.31 -21.64
N MET A 58 6.93 6.29 -22.52
CA MET A 58 6.40 7.61 -22.18
C MET A 58 4.94 7.55 -21.70
N ILE A 59 4.07 6.82 -22.41
CA ILE A 59 2.68 6.63 -21.98
C ILE A 59 2.62 5.92 -20.63
N ARG A 60 3.46 4.91 -20.41
CA ARG A 60 3.54 4.23 -19.11
C ARG A 60 3.90 5.19 -17.97
N LEU A 61 4.86 6.09 -18.17
CA LEU A 61 5.20 7.10 -17.17
C LEU A 61 4.02 8.04 -16.87
N ILE A 62 3.26 8.44 -17.90
CA ILE A 62 2.04 9.23 -17.70
C ILE A 62 1.00 8.43 -16.92
N MET A 63 0.78 7.16 -17.25
CA MET A 63 -0.20 6.33 -16.53
C MET A 63 0.14 6.18 -15.04
N VAL A 64 1.43 6.09 -14.69
CA VAL A 64 1.87 6.09 -13.27
C VAL A 64 1.44 7.36 -12.54
N THR A 65 1.35 8.52 -13.23
CA THR A 65 0.86 9.77 -12.63
C THR A 65 -0.61 9.65 -12.18
N TYR A 66 -1.37 8.75 -12.79
CA TYR A 66 -2.76 8.45 -12.44
C TYR A 66 -2.92 7.22 -11.55
N ASP A 67 -1.81 6.61 -11.10
CA ASP A 67 -1.79 5.29 -10.45
C ASP A 67 -2.40 4.18 -11.32
N LEU A 68 -2.07 4.20 -12.61
CA LEU A 68 -2.61 3.26 -13.61
C LEU A 68 -1.52 2.46 -14.30
N GLU A 69 -1.90 1.28 -14.77
CA GLU A 69 -1.03 0.43 -15.56
C GLU A 69 -1.16 0.68 -17.07
N MET A 70 -0.20 0.17 -17.84
CA MET A 70 -0.30 0.19 -19.31
C MET A 70 -1.46 -0.67 -19.83
N SER A 71 -1.85 -1.70 -19.08
CA SER A 71 -3.01 -2.56 -19.36
C SER A 71 -4.31 -1.73 -19.34
N ASP A 72 -4.45 -0.81 -18.37
CA ASP A 72 -5.57 0.12 -18.29
C ASP A 72 -5.65 1.04 -19.49
N PHE A 73 -4.51 1.60 -19.91
CA PHE A 73 -4.47 2.44 -21.11
C PHE A 73 -4.99 1.68 -22.35
N VAL A 74 -4.53 0.44 -22.56
CA VAL A 74 -5.00 -0.40 -23.67
C VAL A 74 -6.49 -0.70 -23.56
N ARG A 75 -6.99 -0.96 -22.35
CA ARG A 75 -8.42 -1.15 -22.06
C ARG A 75 -9.23 0.10 -22.43
N PHE A 76 -8.81 1.30 -21.99
CA PHE A 76 -9.49 2.56 -22.32
C PHE A 76 -9.49 2.83 -23.82
N GLN A 77 -8.37 2.57 -24.51
CA GLN A 77 -8.32 2.73 -25.96
C GLN A 77 -9.31 1.81 -26.68
N ALA A 78 -9.60 0.64 -26.15
CA ALA A 78 -10.53 -0.32 -26.71
C ALA A 78 -11.97 -0.15 -26.21
N SER A 79 -12.21 0.73 -25.22
CA SER A 79 -13.54 0.91 -24.63
C SER A 79 -14.55 1.42 -25.67
N PRO A 80 -15.80 0.93 -25.67
CA PRO A 80 -16.89 1.52 -26.45
C PRO A 80 -17.32 2.90 -25.93
N ASP A 81 -17.18 3.11 -24.63
CA ASP A 81 -17.53 4.33 -23.91
C ASP A 81 -16.39 4.68 -22.94
N LEU A 82 -15.53 5.59 -23.36
CA LEU A 82 -14.35 6.00 -22.61
C LEU A 82 -14.70 6.73 -21.31
N ASP A 83 -15.71 7.61 -21.37
CA ASP A 83 -16.13 8.40 -20.22
C ASP A 83 -16.76 7.52 -19.14
N ALA A 84 -17.60 6.56 -19.53
CA ALA A 84 -18.19 5.61 -18.58
C ALA A 84 -17.12 4.72 -17.91
N GLU A 85 -16.16 4.19 -18.69
CA GLU A 85 -15.12 3.30 -18.17
C GLU A 85 -14.17 4.03 -17.20
N ILE A 86 -13.67 5.21 -17.57
CA ILE A 86 -12.80 6.00 -16.69
C ILE A 86 -13.58 6.54 -15.48
N GLY A 87 -14.83 6.96 -15.68
CA GLY A 87 -15.68 7.42 -14.58
C GLY A 87 -15.96 6.33 -13.54
N ALA A 88 -16.20 5.09 -13.99
CA ALA A 88 -16.39 3.95 -13.09
C ALA A 88 -15.11 3.63 -12.29
N LEU A 89 -13.95 3.67 -12.94
CA LEU A 89 -12.66 3.50 -12.27
C LEU A 89 -12.44 4.60 -11.22
N HIS A 90 -12.65 5.87 -11.60
CA HIS A 90 -12.47 7.00 -10.70
C HIS A 90 -13.41 6.91 -9.48
N ALA A 91 -14.69 6.57 -9.69
CA ALA A 91 -15.64 6.38 -8.60
C ALA A 91 -15.26 5.21 -7.68
N THR A 92 -14.69 4.13 -8.23
CA THR A 92 -14.17 3.01 -7.45
C THR A 92 -13.00 3.46 -6.58
N ASN A 93 -12.05 4.20 -7.15
CA ASN A 93 -10.91 4.74 -6.41
C ASN A 93 -11.35 5.70 -5.30
N GLN A 94 -12.29 6.61 -5.58
CA GLN A 94 -12.87 7.49 -4.56
C GLN A 94 -13.57 6.72 -3.43
N THR A 95 -14.31 5.66 -3.78
CA THR A 95 -15.00 4.83 -2.79
C THR A 95 -14.00 4.09 -1.92
N HIS A 96 -12.93 3.55 -2.52
CA HIS A 96 -11.85 2.88 -1.81
C HIS A 96 -11.11 3.85 -0.88
N GLU A 97 -10.81 5.05 -1.36
CA GLU A 97 -10.16 6.09 -0.56
C GLU A 97 -11.03 6.54 0.62
N ALA A 98 -12.32 6.79 0.37
CA ALA A 98 -13.26 7.13 1.44
C ALA A 98 -13.44 5.99 2.45
N TRP A 99 -13.35 4.74 2.00
CA TRP A 99 -13.34 3.56 2.88
C TRP A 99 -12.07 3.53 3.74
N ARG A 100 -10.89 3.69 3.14
CA ARG A 100 -9.61 3.77 3.86
C ARG A 100 -9.61 4.85 4.93
N GLN A 101 -10.03 6.07 4.60
CA GLN A 101 -10.13 7.17 5.56
C GLN A 101 -11.08 6.86 6.73
N ARG A 102 -12.19 6.15 6.46
CA ARG A 102 -13.09 5.70 7.55
C ARG A 102 -12.42 4.66 8.44
N CYS A 103 -11.70 3.72 7.86
CA CYS A 103 -10.97 2.71 8.62
C CYS A 103 -9.85 3.31 9.47
N GLU A 104 -9.09 4.26 8.93
CA GLU A 104 -8.08 5.01 9.70
C GLU A 104 -8.69 5.79 10.85
N ALA A 105 -9.90 6.32 10.68
CA ALA A 105 -10.65 7.01 11.72
C ALA A 105 -11.33 6.06 12.73
N LEU A 106 -11.33 4.75 12.51
CA LEU A 106 -11.88 3.80 13.48
C LEU A 106 -11.00 3.78 14.73
N ALA A 107 -11.61 4.00 15.88
CA ALA A 107 -10.99 3.72 17.17
C ALA A 107 -10.97 2.20 17.39
N TRP A 108 -10.01 1.53 16.76
CA TRP A 108 -9.79 0.09 16.93
C TRP A 108 -9.61 -0.23 18.42
N PRO A 109 -10.29 -1.26 18.96
CA PRO A 109 -10.06 -1.66 20.34
C PRO A 109 -8.60 -2.07 20.53
N ASP A 110 -8.04 -1.75 21.68
CA ASP A 110 -6.69 -2.17 22.05
C ASP A 110 -6.59 -3.71 21.98
N SER A 111 -5.80 -4.19 21.03
CA SER A 111 -5.59 -5.60 20.73
C SER A 111 -4.94 -6.34 21.89
N ALA A 112 -4.03 -5.70 22.64
CA ALA A 112 -3.40 -6.29 23.81
C ALA A 112 -4.40 -6.46 24.96
N LEU A 113 -5.35 -5.52 25.13
CA LEU A 113 -6.46 -5.69 26.07
C LEU A 113 -7.41 -6.82 25.68
N VAL A 114 -7.67 -7.00 24.38
CA VAL A 114 -8.51 -8.10 23.87
C VAL A 114 -7.80 -9.45 24.02
N ALA A 115 -6.51 -9.52 23.67
CA ALA A 115 -5.69 -10.73 23.78
C ALA A 115 -5.69 -11.30 25.20
N ARG A 116 -5.61 -10.44 26.22
CA ARG A 116 -5.69 -10.84 27.65
C ARG A 116 -7.02 -11.44 28.07
N ARG A 117 -8.11 -11.19 27.33
CA ARG A 117 -9.47 -11.61 27.69
C ARG A 117 -9.95 -12.84 26.92
N MET A 118 -9.26 -13.20 25.84
CA MET A 118 -9.65 -14.31 24.97
C MET A 118 -8.76 -15.53 25.24
N PRO A 119 -9.34 -16.72 25.57
CA PRO A 119 -8.56 -17.94 25.65
C PRO A 119 -8.08 -18.35 24.25
N GLN A 120 -6.78 -18.61 24.12
CA GLN A 120 -6.16 -18.95 22.85
C GLN A 120 -5.69 -20.41 22.82
N PRO A 121 -6.19 -21.23 21.89
CA PRO A 121 -5.87 -22.66 21.85
C PRO A 121 -4.45 -22.97 21.34
N TRP A 122 -3.76 -22.01 20.72
CA TRP A 122 -2.37 -22.11 20.23
C TRP A 122 -1.34 -21.44 21.16
N PHE A 123 -1.72 -21.14 22.40
CA PHE A 123 -0.83 -20.52 23.36
C PHE A 123 0.24 -21.51 23.86
N ASP A 124 1.51 -21.15 23.73
CA ASP A 124 2.60 -21.83 24.43
C ASP A 124 2.56 -21.44 25.92
N PRO A 125 2.29 -22.39 26.83
CA PRO A 125 2.17 -22.10 28.26
C PRO A 125 3.46 -21.61 28.91
N GLN A 126 4.62 -21.76 28.24
CA GLN A 126 5.91 -21.29 28.74
C GLN A 126 6.29 -19.90 28.21
N ALA A 127 5.58 -19.40 27.20
CA ALA A 127 5.83 -18.09 26.62
C ALA A 127 5.29 -16.96 27.50
N THR A 128 6.05 -15.86 27.58
CA THR A 128 5.64 -14.64 28.28
C THR A 128 4.75 -13.76 27.41
N TYR A 129 4.99 -13.79 26.09
CA TYR A 129 4.25 -13.06 25.07
C TYR A 129 3.81 -14.01 23.95
N GLN A 130 2.87 -13.57 23.14
CA GLN A 130 2.43 -14.27 21.94
C GLN A 130 3.00 -13.64 20.67
N LEU A 131 2.88 -14.35 19.55
CA LEU A 131 3.24 -13.79 18.25
C LEU A 131 2.38 -12.56 17.89
N GLY A 132 1.13 -12.49 18.36
CA GLY A 132 0.29 -11.30 18.23
C GLY A 132 0.88 -10.09 18.96
N ASP A 133 1.46 -10.31 20.16
CA ASP A 133 2.15 -9.26 20.90
C ASP A 133 3.43 -8.79 20.20
N VAL A 134 4.14 -9.70 19.52
CA VAL A 134 5.28 -9.34 18.65
C VAL A 134 4.79 -8.39 17.56
N LEU A 135 3.72 -8.76 16.84
CA LEU A 135 3.16 -7.94 15.77
C LEU A 135 2.67 -6.58 16.27
N HIS A 136 1.98 -6.55 17.42
CA HIS A 136 1.55 -5.34 18.10
C HIS A 136 2.74 -4.43 18.42
N ALA A 137 3.78 -4.99 19.05
CA ALA A 137 4.97 -4.25 19.42
C ALA A 137 5.66 -3.65 18.18
N VAL A 138 5.75 -4.40 17.07
CA VAL A 138 6.31 -3.86 15.81
C VAL A 138 5.50 -2.67 15.30
N ARG A 139 4.17 -2.75 15.27
CA ARG A 139 3.33 -1.63 14.84
C ARG A 139 3.46 -0.42 15.76
N MET A 140 3.47 -0.64 17.08
CA MET A 140 3.63 0.45 18.05
C MET A 140 5.01 1.11 17.95
N LEU A 141 6.04 0.39 17.50
CA LEU A 141 7.35 0.96 17.19
C LEU A 141 7.37 1.81 15.92
N ASP A 142 6.40 1.67 15.03
CA ASP A 142 6.19 2.49 13.83
C ASP A 142 5.22 3.66 14.07
N ASP A 143 4.67 3.79 15.28
CA ASP A 143 3.62 4.77 15.61
C ASP A 143 2.44 4.71 14.62
N SER A 144 2.21 3.54 14.01
CA SER A 144 1.20 3.33 12.99
C SER A 144 -0.14 2.91 13.60
N SER A 145 -1.22 3.44 13.04
CA SER A 145 -2.56 2.92 13.28
C SER A 145 -2.70 1.49 12.73
N VAL A 146 -3.73 0.77 13.19
CA VAL A 146 -4.06 -0.59 12.70
C VAL A 146 -4.21 -0.60 11.18
N SER A 147 -4.92 0.39 10.63
CA SER A 147 -5.18 0.52 9.19
C SER A 147 -3.91 0.79 8.39
N GLN A 148 -3.07 1.72 8.83
CA GLN A 148 -1.80 2.03 8.15
C GLN A 148 -0.86 0.83 8.11
N PHE A 149 -0.74 0.11 9.23
CA PHE A 149 0.14 -1.04 9.28
C PHE A 149 -0.41 -2.24 8.49
N ALA A 150 -1.73 -2.46 8.51
CA ALA A 150 -2.38 -3.49 7.70
C ALA A 150 -2.18 -3.25 6.20
N ASP A 151 -2.32 -2.01 5.74
CA ASP A 151 -2.07 -1.61 4.34
C ASP A 151 -0.61 -1.88 3.94
N SER A 152 0.35 -1.60 4.82
CA SER A 152 1.78 -1.89 4.58
C SER A 152 2.10 -3.38 4.40
N LEU A 153 1.20 -4.25 4.88
CA LEU A 153 1.30 -5.71 4.78
C LEU A 153 0.37 -6.30 3.70
N ASP A 154 -0.35 -5.46 2.95
CA ASP A 154 -1.39 -5.88 1.99
C ASP A 154 -2.45 -6.80 2.64
N LEU A 155 -2.88 -6.44 3.85
CA LEU A 155 -3.88 -7.18 4.63
C LEU A 155 -5.13 -6.35 4.89
N PRO A 156 -6.34 -6.96 4.88
CA PRO A 156 -7.54 -6.31 5.41
C PRO A 156 -7.37 -5.96 6.89
N ASP A 157 -7.78 -4.75 7.29
CA ASP A 157 -7.59 -4.20 8.64
C ASP A 157 -8.12 -5.13 9.75
N LEU A 158 -9.32 -5.68 9.56
CA LEU A 158 -9.94 -6.59 10.52
C LEU A 158 -9.13 -7.88 10.65
N LEU A 159 -8.60 -8.40 9.53
CA LEU A 159 -7.79 -9.62 9.53
C LEU A 159 -6.48 -9.38 10.28
N TYR A 160 -5.82 -8.28 9.98
CA TYR A 160 -4.61 -7.86 10.70
C TYR A 160 -4.88 -7.69 12.20
N TRP A 161 -5.93 -6.97 12.58
CA TRP A 161 -6.29 -6.75 13.98
C TRP A 161 -6.63 -8.06 14.72
N GLN A 162 -7.27 -9.03 14.05
CA GLN A 162 -7.54 -10.36 14.61
C GLN A 162 -6.26 -11.17 14.82
N MET A 163 -5.27 -11.05 13.93
CA MET A 163 -3.94 -11.66 14.13
C MET A 163 -3.19 -10.99 15.28
N GLU A 164 -3.19 -9.66 15.34
CA GLU A 164 -2.53 -8.88 16.40
C GLU A 164 -3.13 -9.19 17.78
N SER A 165 -4.46 -9.25 17.88
CA SER A 165 -5.18 -9.60 19.12
C SER A 165 -5.13 -11.09 19.48
N GLY A 166 -4.45 -11.91 18.67
CA GLY A 166 -4.35 -13.35 18.86
C GLY A 166 -5.69 -14.09 18.77
N GLN A 167 -6.67 -13.53 18.04
CA GLN A 167 -7.89 -14.25 17.67
C GLN A 167 -7.68 -15.15 16.45
N LEU A 168 -6.66 -14.86 15.65
CA LEU A 168 -6.18 -15.71 14.57
C LEU A 168 -4.67 -15.93 14.72
N PRO A 169 -4.16 -17.12 14.35
CA PRO A 169 -2.73 -17.31 14.21
C PRO A 169 -2.19 -16.43 13.08
N LEU A 170 -0.92 -16.01 13.20
CA LEU A 170 -0.22 -15.33 12.11
C LEU A 170 -0.05 -16.30 10.94
N SER A 171 -0.15 -15.80 9.71
CA SER A 171 0.15 -16.59 8.52
C SER A 171 1.64 -16.94 8.44
N GLU A 172 1.96 -18.01 7.71
CA GLU A 172 3.36 -18.42 7.48
C GLU A 172 4.17 -17.30 6.81
N ASP A 173 3.57 -16.57 5.87
CA ASP A 173 4.20 -15.44 5.18
C ASP A 173 4.55 -14.31 6.15
N LEU A 174 3.66 -13.99 7.09
CA LEU A 174 3.88 -12.94 8.08
C LEU A 174 4.95 -13.37 9.10
N VAL A 175 4.96 -14.64 9.51
CA VAL A 175 6.02 -15.21 10.35
C VAL A 175 7.37 -15.15 9.62
N ALA A 176 7.43 -15.53 8.35
CA ALA A 176 8.64 -15.46 7.54
C ALA A 176 9.10 -14.01 7.30
N TRP A 177 8.17 -13.07 7.17
CA TRP A 177 8.47 -11.64 7.10
C TRP A 177 9.08 -11.13 8.41
N LEU A 178 8.48 -11.42 9.58
CA LEU A 178 9.01 -11.04 10.90
C LEU A 178 10.42 -11.61 11.13
N LYS A 179 10.64 -12.88 10.78
CA LYS A 179 11.96 -13.53 10.88
C LYS A 179 13.02 -12.81 10.05
N ARG A 180 12.68 -12.45 8.81
CA ARG A 180 13.58 -11.68 7.92
C ARG A 180 13.83 -10.28 8.46
N LEU A 181 12.78 -9.57 8.88
CA LEU A 181 12.86 -8.21 9.41
C LEU A 181 13.86 -8.09 10.57
N PHE A 182 13.83 -9.07 11.48
CA PHE A 182 14.70 -9.08 12.66
C PHE A 182 15.95 -9.95 12.51
N ALA A 183 16.19 -10.53 11.33
CA ALA A 183 17.29 -11.46 11.07
C ALA A 183 17.38 -12.60 12.10
N VAL A 184 16.24 -13.21 12.44
CA VAL A 184 16.16 -14.35 13.37
C VAL A 184 15.57 -15.58 12.70
N ASP A 185 16.07 -16.76 13.05
CA ASP A 185 15.55 -18.03 12.55
C ASP A 185 14.27 -18.47 13.31
N ASP A 186 14.10 -17.99 14.54
CA ASP A 186 12.99 -18.34 15.42
C ASP A 186 12.46 -17.12 16.18
N LEU A 187 11.15 -16.92 16.14
CA LEU A 187 10.46 -15.83 16.84
C LEU A 187 10.25 -16.13 18.34
N THR A 188 10.52 -17.36 18.79
CA THR A 188 10.44 -17.72 20.23
C THR A 188 11.34 -16.86 21.11
N VAL A 189 12.43 -16.32 20.54
CA VAL A 189 13.33 -15.37 21.20
C VAL A 189 12.60 -14.12 21.71
N PHE A 190 11.55 -13.69 21.02
CA PHE A 190 10.72 -12.56 21.42
C PHE A 190 9.59 -12.99 22.36
N THR A 191 8.96 -14.14 22.10
CA THR A 191 7.85 -14.62 22.93
C THR A 191 8.29 -15.02 24.35
N HIS A 192 9.55 -15.38 24.54
CA HIS A 192 10.15 -15.72 25.84
C HIS A 192 11.00 -14.59 26.43
N ALA A 193 11.05 -13.42 25.80
CA ALA A 193 11.73 -12.27 26.36
C ALA A 193 11.05 -11.80 27.64
N GLN A 194 11.80 -11.15 28.55
CA GLN A 194 11.19 -10.44 29.68
C GLN A 194 10.54 -9.13 29.22
N ASP A 195 11.14 -8.47 28.24
CA ASP A 195 10.70 -7.21 27.65
C ASP A 195 10.78 -7.33 26.12
N ILE A 196 9.62 -7.46 25.49
CA ILE A 196 9.49 -7.69 24.05
C ILE A 196 10.00 -6.49 23.25
N VAL A 197 9.73 -5.26 23.70
CA VAL A 197 10.14 -4.04 23.01
C VAL A 197 11.66 -3.94 23.02
N ARG A 198 12.28 -4.16 24.18
CA ARG A 198 13.74 -4.14 24.28
C ARG A 198 14.40 -5.23 23.43
N ALA A 199 13.81 -6.43 23.37
CA ALA A 199 14.31 -7.52 22.53
C ALA A 199 14.22 -7.17 21.04
N LEU A 200 13.10 -6.61 20.58
CA LEU A 200 12.92 -6.17 19.20
C LEU A 200 13.91 -5.05 18.82
N HIS A 201 14.13 -4.06 19.69
CA HIS A 201 15.15 -3.03 19.47
C HIS A 201 16.57 -3.60 19.34
N ALA A 202 16.91 -4.59 20.17
CA ALA A 202 18.22 -5.24 20.10
C ALA A 202 18.39 -6.01 18.79
N ALA A 203 17.37 -6.74 18.37
CA ALA A 203 17.38 -7.48 17.10
C ALA A 203 17.42 -6.55 15.89
N ALA A 204 16.64 -5.46 15.90
CA ALA A 204 16.67 -4.44 14.85
C ALA A 204 18.08 -3.86 14.67
N LYS A 205 18.78 -3.52 15.75
CA LYS A 205 20.17 -3.01 15.67
C LYS A 205 21.18 -4.02 15.10
N ALA A 206 20.86 -5.30 15.15
CA ALA A 206 21.71 -6.38 14.65
C ALA A 206 21.37 -6.81 13.21
N SER A 207 20.24 -6.33 12.65
CA SER A 207 19.85 -6.64 11.27
C SER A 207 20.63 -5.80 10.26
N SER A 208 20.60 -6.20 8.98
CA SER A 208 21.38 -5.56 7.91
C SER A 208 21.01 -4.08 7.78
N GLU A 209 21.94 -3.22 7.36
CA GLU A 209 21.76 -1.76 7.33
C GLU A 209 20.57 -1.29 6.45
N ARG A 210 20.07 -2.14 5.54
CA ARG A 210 18.91 -1.87 4.68
C ARG A 210 17.58 -2.17 5.40
N ASP A 211 17.51 -3.27 6.16
CA ASP A 211 16.35 -3.63 6.98
C ASP A 211 16.29 -2.75 8.24
N TYR A 212 17.47 -2.42 8.79
CA TYR A 212 17.65 -1.45 9.86
C TYR A 212 17.19 -0.04 9.46
N GLN A 213 17.33 0.40 8.20
CA GLN A 213 16.80 1.70 7.77
C GLN A 213 15.28 1.73 7.67
N GLN A 214 14.63 0.62 7.32
CA GLN A 214 13.17 0.50 7.35
C GLN A 214 12.66 0.51 8.79
N VAL A 215 13.32 -0.23 9.70
CA VAL A 215 13.02 -0.21 11.13
C VAL A 215 13.42 1.11 11.82
N CYS A 216 14.48 1.80 11.38
CA CYS A 216 14.88 3.09 11.95
C CYS A 216 14.03 4.27 11.48
N LYS A 217 13.30 4.11 10.37
CA LYS A 217 12.28 5.07 9.96
C LYS A 217 11.07 5.05 10.91
N TRP A 218 10.84 3.90 11.54
CA TRP A 218 9.80 3.65 12.55
C TRP A 218 10.24 4.17 13.94
N LEU A 219 11.51 4.00 14.29
CA LEU A 219 12.06 4.33 15.62
C LEU A 219 12.47 5.80 15.87
N LYS A 220 12.01 6.77 15.06
CA LYS A 220 12.33 8.21 15.20
C LYS A 220 11.12 9.02 15.61
#